data_AF-A0A935VZY9-F1
#
_entry.id   AF-A0A935VZY9-F1
#
_cell.length_a   1.000
_cell.length_b   1.000
_cell.length_c   1.000
_cell.angle_alpha   90.00
_cell.angle_beta   90.00
_cell.angle_gamma   90.00
#
_symmetry.space_group_name_H-M   'P 1'
#
loop_
_entity.id
_entity.type
_entity.pdbx_description
1 polymer ?
#
loop_
_entity_poly.entity_id
_entity_poly.type
_entity_poly.pdbx_seq_one_letter_code
_entity_poly.pdbx_strand_id
1 'polypeptide(L)'
;MRKVDGDLRVEGKLLFDWKADALAPRLRRVFEGTVPTAAWQAVRAQTGDPGARAPRLVFSGSSSSAATKGAAGAGAETLLVLHRSQPLLAMLKALNGYSNNIFAPFADAAGGIRAVETAIRVGLPAAYQQELVLGDGAGAHPKNRMSPRATVEILRQLAAELAPHGLDLADVLPVAGIDDGTLKKRLVGPNGQGIVVAKTGTYGDYGACALAGALRTPSHGLVYFAILNRGVPIEEGRRRQDAFVRVLVDSLGAEPWSYLRDDAPAFTRAEVVPAAQATTAAATP
;
A
#
# COMPACT_ATOMS: atom_id res chain seq x y z
N MET A 1 -15.35 5.24 32.36
CA MET A 1 -14.77 6.36 31.60
C MET A 1 -13.51 6.78 32.33
N ARG A 2 -12.37 6.88 31.65
CA ARG A 2 -11.09 7.28 32.25
C ARG A 2 -10.73 8.66 31.72
N LYS A 3 -10.37 9.59 32.60
CA LYS A 3 -10.03 10.98 32.21
C LYS A 3 -8.52 11.13 32.14
N VAL A 4 -8.03 11.78 31.09
CA VAL A 4 -6.64 12.22 30.95
C VAL A 4 -6.64 13.72 31.20
N ASP A 5 -5.89 14.16 32.21
CA ASP A 5 -5.72 15.59 32.47
C ASP A 5 -4.60 16.16 31.58
N GLY A 6 -4.97 16.52 30.36
CA GLY A 6 -4.04 16.88 29.29
C GLY A 6 -4.65 16.68 27.91
N ASP A 7 -3.80 16.79 26.88
CA ASP A 7 -4.17 16.66 25.47
C ASP A 7 -3.46 15.48 24.78
N LEU A 8 -3.98 15.05 23.63
CA LEU A 8 -3.34 14.11 22.73
C LEU A 8 -2.47 14.89 21.73
N ARG A 9 -1.15 14.73 21.82
CA ARG A 9 -0.20 15.35 20.89
C ARG A 9 0.44 14.30 19.99
N VAL A 10 0.77 14.70 18.77
CA VAL A 10 1.53 13.88 17.81
C VAL A 10 2.82 14.60 17.47
N GLU A 11 3.94 13.91 17.65
CA GLU A 11 5.22 14.33 17.10
C GLU A 11 5.51 13.52 15.82
N GLY A 12 5.92 14.22 14.76
CA GLY A 12 6.23 13.59 13.47
C GLY A 12 5.01 13.32 12.58
N LYS A 13 5.15 12.37 11.65
CA LYS A 13 4.13 12.01 10.67
C LYS A 13 3.28 10.86 11.20
N LEU A 14 1.99 11.10 11.40
CA LEU A 14 1.00 10.06 11.71
C LEU A 14 0.15 9.75 10.47
N LEU A 15 0.07 8.48 10.11
CA LEU A 15 -0.93 7.95 9.19
C LEU A 15 -1.95 7.14 10.00
N PHE A 16 -3.22 7.44 9.80
CA PHE A 16 -4.32 6.69 10.40
C PHE A 16 -5.33 6.34 9.31
N ASP A 17 -5.61 5.05 9.15
CA ASP A 17 -6.53 4.54 8.11
C ASP A 17 -6.19 5.09 6.71
N TRP A 18 -4.91 4.94 6.34
CA TRP A 18 -4.36 5.41 5.06
C TRP A 18 -4.61 6.90 4.78
N LYS A 19 -4.65 7.74 5.82
CA LYS A 19 -4.74 9.19 5.69
C LYS A 19 -3.80 9.87 6.68
N ALA A 20 -3.25 11.01 6.28
CA ALA A 20 -2.50 11.86 7.21
C ALA A 20 -3.40 12.27 8.37
N ASP A 21 -2.88 12.12 9.59
CA ASP A 21 -3.56 12.44 10.84
C ASP A 21 -2.63 13.29 11.73
N ALA A 22 -2.02 14.32 11.15
CA ALA A 22 -0.97 15.13 11.77
C ALA A 22 -1.36 15.78 13.12
N LEU A 23 -2.66 16.01 13.34
CA LEU A 23 -3.23 16.52 14.59
C LEU A 23 -4.01 15.46 15.36
N ALA A 24 -3.84 14.18 15.04
CA ALA A 24 -4.52 13.04 15.68
C ALA A 24 -6.06 13.07 15.79
N PRO A 25 -6.86 13.77 14.95
CA PRO A 25 -8.32 13.77 15.16
C PRO A 25 -8.96 12.39 14.95
N ARG A 26 -8.39 11.50 14.12
CA ARG A 26 -8.89 10.12 13.97
C ARG A 26 -8.46 9.26 15.14
N LEU A 27 -7.20 9.36 15.54
CA LEU A 27 -6.68 8.64 16.70
C LEU A 27 -7.44 9.01 17.99
N ARG A 28 -7.70 10.30 18.20
CA ARG A 28 -8.51 10.79 19.32
C ARG A 28 -9.89 10.14 19.37
N ARG A 29 -10.60 10.09 18.23
CA ARG A 29 -11.92 9.43 18.14
C ARG A 29 -11.87 7.95 18.53
N VAL A 30 -10.79 7.25 18.20
CA VAL A 30 -10.60 5.85 18.59
C VAL A 30 -10.50 5.73 20.12
N PHE A 31 -9.68 6.57 20.75
CA PHE A 31 -9.50 6.57 22.21
C PHE A 31 -10.76 6.99 22.97
N GLU A 32 -11.53 7.93 22.41
CA GLU A 32 -12.82 8.38 22.95
C GLU A 32 -13.96 7.37 22.69
N GLY A 33 -13.71 6.34 21.88
CA GLY A 33 -14.67 5.28 21.57
C GLY A 33 -15.76 5.71 20.59
N THR A 34 -15.49 6.73 19.77
CA THR A 34 -16.44 7.31 18.80
C THR A 34 -16.26 6.79 17.37
N VAL A 35 -15.60 5.63 17.21
CA VAL A 35 -15.43 4.93 15.94
C VAL A 35 -16.56 3.93 15.67
N PRO A 36 -16.78 3.52 14.40
CA PRO A 36 -17.85 2.58 14.05
C PRO A 36 -17.79 1.27 14.85
N THR A 37 -18.95 0.77 15.29
CA THR A 37 -19.07 -0.46 16.09
C THR A 37 -18.44 -1.67 15.42
N ALA A 38 -18.47 -1.74 14.09
CA ALA A 38 -17.87 -2.82 13.30
C ALA A 38 -16.37 -2.99 13.56
N ALA A 39 -15.63 -1.89 13.77
CA ALA A 39 -14.19 -1.97 14.06
C ALA A 39 -13.93 -2.71 15.39
N TRP A 40 -14.71 -2.40 16.43
CA TRP A 40 -14.60 -3.08 17.73
C TRP A 40 -15.18 -4.50 17.73
N GLN A 41 -16.13 -4.81 16.84
CA GLN A 41 -16.56 -6.19 16.61
C GLN A 41 -15.43 -7.03 16.01
N ALA A 42 -14.72 -6.51 15.01
CA ALA A 42 -13.58 -7.19 14.42
C ALA A 42 -12.46 -7.45 15.45
N VAL A 43 -12.14 -6.45 16.29
CA VAL A 43 -11.16 -6.63 17.38
C VAL A 43 -11.58 -7.72 18.35
N ARG A 44 -12.84 -7.69 18.83
CA ARG A 44 -13.37 -8.71 19.77
C ARG A 44 -13.33 -10.12 19.20
N ALA A 45 -13.75 -10.27 17.95
CA ALA A 45 -13.74 -11.56 17.27
C ALA A 45 -12.32 -12.13 17.21
N GLN A 46 -11.32 -11.27 17.00
CA GLN A 46 -9.93 -11.68 16.89
C GLN A 46 -9.24 -11.93 18.23
N THR A 47 -9.52 -11.13 19.27
CA THR A 47 -8.88 -11.30 20.59
C THR A 47 -9.51 -12.40 21.44
N GLY A 48 -10.64 -12.97 21.00
CA GLY A 48 -11.39 -13.97 21.78
C GLY A 48 -11.97 -13.40 23.09
N ASP A 49 -12.01 -12.06 23.22
CA ASP A 49 -12.54 -11.37 24.40
C ASP A 49 -13.90 -10.74 24.06
N PRO A 50 -15.02 -11.47 24.26
CA PRO A 50 -16.36 -10.92 24.02
C PRO A 50 -16.69 -9.73 24.94
N GLY A 51 -15.95 -9.57 26.05
CA GLY A 51 -16.09 -8.48 27.01
C GLY A 51 -15.33 -7.21 26.64
N ALA A 52 -14.46 -7.23 25.62
CA ALA A 52 -13.66 -6.07 25.26
C ALA A 52 -14.57 -4.90 24.84
N ARG A 53 -14.50 -3.81 25.60
CA ARG A 53 -15.26 -2.58 25.34
C ARG A 53 -14.38 -1.60 24.61
N ALA A 54 -14.99 -0.80 23.72
CA ALA A 54 -14.33 0.36 23.17
C ALA A 54 -13.78 1.24 24.31
N PRO A 55 -12.53 1.71 24.22
CA PRO A 55 -11.95 2.61 25.19
C PRO A 55 -12.81 3.87 25.26
N ARG A 56 -12.89 4.44 26.47
CA ARG A 56 -13.57 5.71 26.74
C ARG A 56 -12.62 6.59 27.53
N LEU A 57 -11.54 6.98 26.87
CA LEU A 57 -10.63 8.01 27.34
C LEU A 57 -11.24 9.37 27.01
N VAL A 58 -11.21 10.30 27.95
CA VAL A 58 -11.63 11.69 27.71
C VAL A 58 -10.48 12.59 28.11
N PHE A 59 -9.99 13.37 27.15
CA PHE A 59 -8.93 14.35 27.35
C PHE A 59 -9.55 15.68 27.81
N SER A 60 -9.00 16.31 28.86
CA SER A 60 -9.43 17.65 29.29
C SER A 60 -9.00 18.77 28.33
N GLY A 61 -7.92 18.54 27.57
CA GLY A 61 -7.45 19.46 26.52
C GLY A 61 -8.33 19.45 25.28
N SER A 62 -8.64 20.66 24.77
CA SER A 62 -9.58 20.89 23.68
C SER A 62 -8.99 20.74 22.28
N SER A 63 -7.69 20.49 22.11
CA SER A 63 -7.05 20.53 20.79
C SER A 63 -5.86 19.59 20.68
N SER A 64 -6.04 18.50 19.94
CA SER A 64 -4.90 17.71 19.55
C SER A 64 -3.98 18.54 18.64
N SER A 65 -2.87 18.99 19.20
CA SER A 65 -1.92 19.91 18.57
C SER A 65 -0.74 19.12 18.03
N ALA A 66 -0.18 19.55 16.90
CA ALA A 66 1.13 19.08 16.47
C ALA A 66 2.14 19.45 17.56
N ALA A 67 2.92 18.48 18.02
CA ALA A 67 4.01 18.78 18.94
C ALA A 67 5.07 19.57 18.16
N THR A 68 5.30 20.83 18.52
CA THR A 68 6.51 21.54 18.13
C THR A 68 7.67 20.94 18.92
N LYS A 69 8.75 20.53 18.25
CA LYS A 69 10.00 20.14 18.91
C LYS A 69 10.39 21.24 19.90
N GLY A 70 10.36 20.92 21.20
CA GLY A 70 10.70 21.84 22.29
C GLY A 70 9.53 22.50 23.05
N ALA A 71 8.26 22.21 22.72
CA ALA A 71 7.10 22.77 23.44
C ALA A 71 6.56 21.87 24.58
N ALA A 72 7.24 20.76 24.88
CA ALA A 72 6.99 19.98 26.10
C ALA A 72 7.78 20.64 27.23
N GLY A 73 7.11 21.03 28.32
CA GLY A 73 7.79 21.32 29.58
C GLY A 73 8.67 20.13 29.94
N ALA A 74 9.86 20.40 30.47
CA ALA A 74 10.97 19.48 30.72
C ALA A 74 10.68 18.34 31.73
N GLY A 75 9.62 17.57 31.52
CA GLY A 75 9.33 16.32 32.20
C GLY A 75 9.78 15.15 31.35
N ALA A 76 10.28 14.09 31.99
CA ALA A 76 10.62 12.86 31.30
C ALA A 76 9.35 12.24 30.69
N GLU A 77 9.32 12.06 29.37
CA GLU A 77 8.26 11.33 28.70
C GLU A 77 8.31 9.86 29.15
N THR A 78 7.19 9.33 29.59
CA THR A 78 7.09 7.91 29.95
C THR A 78 6.49 7.15 28.78
N LEU A 79 7.29 6.29 28.15
CA LEU A 79 6.77 5.34 27.16
C LEU A 79 5.73 4.45 27.85
N LEU A 80 4.52 4.38 27.29
CA LEU A 80 3.47 3.47 27.77
C LEU A 80 3.36 2.24 26.88
N VAL A 81 3.40 2.46 25.56
CA VAL A 81 3.17 1.46 24.53
C VAL A 81 4.02 1.80 23.31
N LEU A 82 4.64 0.78 22.73
CA LEU A 82 5.23 0.81 21.40
C LEU A 82 4.26 0.12 20.42
N HIS A 83 3.91 0.81 19.33
CA HIS A 83 3.11 0.23 18.25
C HIS A 83 3.97 0.10 16.98
N ARG A 84 4.22 -1.13 16.53
CA ARG A 84 4.86 -1.40 15.22
C ARG A 84 3.77 -1.62 14.18
N SER A 85 3.92 -0.98 13.01
CA SER A 85 2.99 -1.18 11.90
C SER A 85 3.00 -2.61 11.38
N GLN A 86 2.08 -2.92 10.48
CA GLN A 86 2.18 -4.13 9.67
C GLN A 86 3.48 -4.13 8.83
N PRO A 87 3.99 -5.31 8.43
CA PRO A 87 5.17 -5.43 7.56
C PRO A 87 5.00 -4.68 6.25
N LEU A 88 6.11 -4.18 5.70
CA LEU A 88 6.14 -3.40 4.45
C LEU A 88 5.41 -4.14 3.30
N LEU A 89 5.63 -5.44 3.16
CA LEU A 89 5.02 -6.26 2.12
C LEU A 89 3.48 -6.17 2.13
N ALA A 90 2.87 -6.32 3.31
CA ALA A 90 1.43 -6.21 3.49
C ALA A 90 0.91 -4.79 3.18
N MET A 91 1.70 -3.76 3.51
CA MET A 91 1.36 -2.37 3.12
C MET A 91 1.40 -2.19 1.61
N LEU A 92 2.47 -2.63 0.93
CA LEU A 92 2.64 -2.49 -0.51
C LEU A 92 1.52 -3.22 -1.27
N LYS A 93 1.21 -4.45 -0.87
CA LYS A 93 0.11 -5.24 -1.46
C LYS A 93 -1.23 -4.51 -1.35
N ALA A 94 -1.56 -3.99 -0.16
CA ALA A 94 -2.82 -3.24 0.05
C ALA A 94 -2.87 -1.94 -0.77
N LEU A 95 -1.79 -1.15 -0.76
CA LEU A 95 -1.69 0.09 -1.53
C LEU A 95 -1.83 -0.16 -3.03
N ASN A 96 -1.19 -1.21 -3.55
CA ASN A 96 -1.29 -1.58 -4.95
C ASN A 96 -2.68 -2.12 -5.32
N GLY A 97 -3.28 -2.95 -4.46
CA GLY A 97 -4.65 -3.49 -4.59
C GLY A 97 -5.70 -2.42 -4.79
N TYR A 98 -5.78 -1.51 -3.83
CA TYR A 98 -6.76 -0.41 -3.83
C TYR A 98 -6.31 0.79 -4.67
N SER A 99 -5.08 0.78 -5.19
CA SER A 99 -4.46 1.93 -5.86
C SER A 99 -4.51 3.19 -5.00
N ASN A 100 -4.15 3.05 -3.73
CA ASN A 100 -4.21 4.13 -2.77
C ASN A 100 -3.01 5.08 -2.96
N ASN A 101 -3.25 6.39 -2.89
CA ASN A 101 -2.24 7.41 -3.21
C ASN A 101 -1.24 7.68 -2.06
N ILE A 102 -1.23 6.85 -1.02
CA ILE A 102 -0.36 7.04 0.16
C ILE A 102 1.01 6.41 -0.08
N PHE A 103 1.74 6.95 -1.05
CA PHE A 103 3.11 6.52 -1.36
C PHE A 103 4.18 7.50 -0.88
N ALA A 104 3.83 8.75 -0.58
CA ALA A 104 4.79 9.77 -0.14
C ALA A 104 5.67 9.32 1.06
N PRO A 105 5.13 8.71 2.12
CA PRO A 105 5.96 8.25 3.25
C PRO A 105 6.99 7.17 2.86
N PHE A 106 6.65 6.31 1.90
CA PHE A 106 7.57 5.27 1.39
C PHE A 106 8.64 5.88 0.50
N ALA A 107 8.26 6.81 -0.38
CA ALA A 107 9.22 7.56 -1.18
C ALA A 107 10.18 8.36 -0.28
N ASP A 108 9.67 9.04 0.75
CA ASP A 108 10.48 9.78 1.72
C ASP A 108 11.46 8.86 2.46
N ALA A 109 11.00 7.69 2.92
CA ALA A 109 11.86 6.69 3.56
C ALA A 109 12.95 6.16 2.62
N ALA A 110 12.69 6.15 1.30
CA ALA A 110 13.65 5.80 0.25
C ALA A 110 14.53 7.00 -0.22
N GLY A 111 14.56 8.12 0.50
CA GLY A 111 15.35 9.30 0.15
C GLY A 111 14.64 10.33 -0.73
N GLY A 112 13.31 10.20 -0.87
CA GLY A 112 12.45 11.08 -1.67
C GLY A 112 12.28 10.60 -3.11
N ILE A 113 11.30 11.18 -3.83
CA ILE A 113 10.94 10.73 -5.18
C ILE A 113 12.09 10.81 -6.19
N ARG A 114 13.02 11.74 -6.02
CA ARG A 114 14.22 11.86 -6.88
C ARG A 114 15.19 10.71 -6.69
N ALA A 115 15.38 10.25 -5.45
CA ALA A 115 16.20 9.08 -5.17
C ALA A 115 15.56 7.82 -5.77
N VAL A 116 14.24 7.66 -5.63
CA VAL A 116 13.48 6.56 -6.25
C VAL A 116 13.62 6.57 -7.77
N GLU A 117 13.41 7.72 -8.42
CA GLU A 117 13.57 7.85 -9.87
C GLU A 117 14.99 7.49 -10.32
N THR A 118 16.01 7.92 -9.56
CA THR A 118 17.42 7.64 -9.88
C THR A 118 17.73 6.15 -9.74
N ALA A 119 17.28 5.51 -8.66
CA ALA A 119 17.46 4.08 -8.44
C ALA A 119 16.86 3.25 -9.58
N ILE A 120 15.63 3.58 -10.00
CA ILE A 120 14.98 2.90 -11.13
C ILE A 120 15.75 3.16 -12.44
N ARG A 121 16.16 4.40 -12.68
CA ARG A 121 16.82 4.83 -13.92
C ARG A 121 18.15 4.11 -14.15
N VAL A 122 18.90 3.80 -13.09
CA VAL A 122 20.17 3.05 -13.18
C VAL A 122 19.96 1.64 -13.76
N GLY A 123 18.83 1.00 -13.45
CA GLY A 123 18.49 -0.31 -14.01
C GLY A 123 17.88 -0.27 -15.41
N LEU A 124 17.58 0.92 -15.96
CA LEU A 124 16.99 1.03 -17.30
C LEU A 124 18.09 1.05 -18.39
N PRO A 125 17.84 0.39 -19.55
CA PRO A 125 18.65 0.60 -20.75
C PRO A 125 18.78 2.08 -21.09
N ALA A 126 19.97 2.51 -21.53
CA ALA A 126 20.28 3.91 -21.79
C ALA A 126 19.23 4.62 -22.67
N ALA A 127 18.74 3.93 -23.70
CA ALA A 127 17.72 4.45 -24.61
C ALA A 127 16.35 4.69 -23.95
N TYR A 128 16.10 4.15 -22.75
CA TYR A 128 14.78 4.15 -22.08
C TYR A 128 14.78 5.11 -20.89
N GLN A 129 15.96 5.51 -20.41
CA GLN A 129 16.10 6.33 -19.21
C GLN A 129 15.28 7.63 -19.34
N GLN A 130 15.39 8.35 -20.46
CA GLN A 130 14.68 9.62 -20.66
C GLN A 130 13.15 9.48 -20.76
N GLU A 131 12.63 8.26 -20.81
CA GLU A 131 11.18 8.01 -20.84
C GLU A 131 10.55 7.88 -19.46
N LEU A 132 11.36 7.84 -18.40
CA LEU A 132 10.88 7.88 -17.02
C LEU A 132 10.99 9.30 -16.46
N VAL A 133 9.89 9.82 -15.93
CA VAL A 133 9.85 11.06 -15.15
C VAL A 133 8.89 10.84 -13.98
N LEU A 134 9.37 11.00 -12.75
CA LEU A 134 8.55 10.86 -11.53
C LEU A 134 8.46 12.21 -10.81
N GLY A 135 7.24 12.75 -10.75
CA GLY A 135 6.89 13.91 -9.94
C GLY A 135 6.37 13.54 -8.54
N ASP A 136 5.73 12.38 -8.39
CA ASP A 136 5.38 11.78 -7.11
C ASP A 136 5.41 10.23 -7.20
N GLY A 137 5.23 9.56 -6.06
CA GLY A 137 5.14 8.09 -6.00
C GLY A 137 3.72 7.54 -6.17
N ALA A 138 2.70 8.40 -6.19
CA ALA A 138 1.29 7.99 -6.20
C ALA A 138 0.69 7.89 -7.61
N GLY A 139 1.32 8.53 -8.60
CA GLY A 139 0.78 8.60 -9.96
C GLY A 139 -0.14 9.80 -10.20
N ALA A 140 -0.36 10.67 -9.20
CA ALA A 140 -1.26 11.81 -9.29
C ALA A 140 -0.59 13.09 -9.80
N HIS A 141 0.75 13.13 -9.84
CA HIS A 141 1.47 14.30 -10.30
C HIS A 141 1.39 14.44 -11.84
N PRO A 142 1.00 15.62 -12.39
CA PRO A 142 0.85 15.82 -13.84
C PRO A 142 2.11 15.61 -14.68
N LYS A 143 3.31 15.66 -14.06
CA LYS A 143 4.60 15.38 -14.72
C LYS A 143 4.97 13.88 -14.78
N ASN A 144 4.26 13.00 -14.09
CA ASN A 144 4.56 11.57 -14.13
C ASN A 144 4.45 11.04 -15.56
N ARG A 145 5.55 10.54 -16.12
CA ARG A 145 5.60 9.96 -17.47
C ARG A 145 6.44 8.69 -17.43
N MET A 146 5.95 7.69 -18.13
CA MET A 146 6.66 6.42 -18.37
C MET A 146 6.24 5.88 -19.73
N SER A 147 7.18 5.31 -20.48
CA SER A 147 6.85 4.56 -21.70
C SER A 147 6.48 3.11 -21.38
N PRO A 148 5.78 2.39 -22.27
CA PRO A 148 5.49 0.97 -22.08
C PRO A 148 6.75 0.13 -21.88
N ARG A 149 7.82 0.39 -22.66
CA ARG A 149 9.09 -0.35 -22.56
C ARG A 149 9.84 -0.06 -21.26
N ALA A 150 9.86 1.19 -20.79
CA ALA A 150 10.40 1.50 -19.46
C ALA A 150 9.56 0.85 -18.36
N THR A 151 8.23 0.80 -18.50
CA THR A 151 7.33 0.14 -17.53
C THR A 151 7.61 -1.35 -17.42
N VAL A 152 7.78 -2.04 -18.56
CA VAL A 152 8.14 -3.47 -18.59
C VAL A 152 9.48 -3.69 -17.91
N GLU A 153 10.48 -2.85 -18.16
CA GLU A 153 11.78 -2.99 -17.51
C GLU A 153 11.70 -2.77 -15.98
N ILE A 154 10.88 -1.83 -15.53
CA ILE A 154 10.62 -1.62 -14.09
C ILE A 154 10.00 -2.87 -13.46
N LEU A 155 9.06 -3.54 -14.14
CA LEU A 155 8.48 -4.80 -13.64
C LEU A 155 9.53 -5.92 -13.57
N ARG A 156 10.45 -5.98 -14.53
CA ARG A 156 11.56 -6.94 -14.52
C ARG A 156 12.52 -6.68 -13.37
N GLN A 157 12.89 -5.42 -13.14
CA GLN A 157 13.70 -5.01 -11.98
C GLN A 157 13.01 -5.37 -10.66
N LEU A 158 11.70 -5.10 -10.54
CA LEU A 158 10.93 -5.47 -9.35
C LEU A 158 10.93 -6.98 -9.12
N ALA A 159 10.70 -7.79 -10.15
CA ALA A 159 10.76 -9.25 -10.03
C ALA A 159 12.15 -9.73 -9.60
N ALA A 160 13.22 -9.13 -10.14
CA ALA A 160 14.59 -9.44 -9.77
C ALA A 160 14.93 -9.04 -8.31
N GLU A 161 14.39 -7.93 -7.83
CA GLU A 161 14.56 -7.48 -6.44
C GLU A 161 13.82 -8.38 -5.43
N LEU A 162 12.67 -8.92 -5.82
CA LEU A 162 11.87 -9.80 -4.96
C LEU A 162 12.47 -11.21 -4.83
N ALA A 163 13.09 -11.72 -5.89
CA ALA A 163 13.55 -13.10 -5.96
C ALA A 163 14.55 -13.52 -4.85
N PRO A 164 15.55 -12.71 -4.45
CA PRO A 164 16.46 -13.02 -3.34
C PRO A 164 15.74 -13.22 -1.99
N HIS A 165 14.54 -12.67 -1.84
CA HIS A 165 13.73 -12.80 -0.63
C HIS A 165 12.72 -13.96 -0.70
N GLY A 166 12.77 -14.78 -1.76
CA GLY A 166 11.78 -15.83 -2.02
C GLY A 166 10.39 -15.28 -2.33
N LEU A 167 10.32 -14.01 -2.74
CA LEU A 167 9.09 -13.32 -3.10
C LEU A 167 8.94 -13.23 -4.61
N ASP A 168 7.71 -12.98 -5.03
CA ASP A 168 7.31 -12.87 -6.42
C ASP A 168 6.38 -11.67 -6.64
N LEU A 169 6.09 -11.33 -7.90
CA LEU A 169 5.24 -10.17 -8.20
C LEU A 169 3.86 -10.25 -7.53
N ALA A 170 3.32 -11.47 -7.35
CA ALA A 170 2.04 -11.70 -6.67
C ALA A 170 2.05 -11.28 -5.19
N ASP A 171 3.21 -11.15 -4.56
CA ASP A 171 3.30 -10.75 -3.15
C ASP A 171 3.15 -9.24 -2.94
N VAL A 172 3.41 -8.44 -3.99
CA VAL A 172 3.35 -6.97 -3.92
C VAL A 172 2.31 -6.36 -4.85
N LEU A 173 1.93 -7.05 -5.94
CA LEU A 173 0.96 -6.58 -6.93
C LEU A 173 -0.36 -7.35 -6.84
N PRO A 174 -1.50 -6.74 -7.22
CA PRO A 174 -2.81 -7.38 -7.18
C PRO A 174 -2.90 -8.57 -8.15
N VAL A 175 -3.48 -9.66 -7.67
CA VAL A 175 -3.82 -10.84 -8.47
C VAL A 175 -5.29 -10.77 -8.87
N ALA A 176 -5.55 -10.76 -10.19
CA ALA A 176 -6.88 -10.57 -10.75
C ALA A 176 -7.88 -11.62 -10.27
N GLY A 177 -9.07 -11.18 -9.87
CA GLY A 177 -10.13 -12.02 -9.33
C GLY A 177 -9.93 -12.54 -7.90
N ILE A 178 -8.71 -12.50 -7.36
CA ILE A 178 -8.40 -13.00 -6.01
C ILE A 178 -8.38 -11.83 -5.02
N ASP A 179 -7.51 -10.85 -5.25
CA ASP A 179 -7.32 -9.72 -4.35
C ASP A 179 -8.42 -8.68 -4.48
N ASP A 180 -8.71 -8.02 -3.35
CA ASP A 180 -9.62 -6.88 -3.34
C ASP A 180 -9.00 -5.68 -4.06
N GLY A 181 -9.89 -4.77 -4.45
CA GLY A 181 -9.53 -3.53 -5.13
C GLY A 181 -9.71 -3.61 -6.64
N THR A 182 -8.78 -3.00 -7.35
CA THR A 182 -8.98 -2.54 -8.74
C THR A 182 -9.13 -3.65 -9.78
N LEU A 183 -8.63 -4.86 -9.50
CA LEU A 183 -8.74 -6.03 -10.38
C LEU A 183 -9.69 -7.11 -9.85
N LYS A 184 -10.39 -6.89 -8.73
CA LYS A 184 -11.24 -7.91 -8.11
C LYS A 184 -12.30 -8.47 -9.06
N LYS A 185 -12.85 -7.62 -9.93
CA LYS A 185 -13.91 -7.96 -10.90
C LYS A 185 -13.45 -7.87 -12.36
N ARG A 186 -12.16 -7.62 -12.61
CA ARG A 186 -11.59 -7.48 -13.96
C ARG A 186 -10.73 -8.68 -14.29
N LEU A 187 -10.65 -8.99 -15.58
CA LEU A 187 -9.90 -10.16 -16.08
C LEU A 187 -10.34 -11.48 -15.42
N VAL A 188 -11.58 -11.52 -14.94
CA VAL A 188 -12.24 -12.71 -14.43
C VAL A 188 -13.04 -13.37 -15.56
N GLY A 189 -13.08 -14.70 -15.56
CA GLY A 189 -13.73 -15.55 -16.56
C GLY A 189 -13.58 -17.02 -16.17
N PRO A 190 -14.14 -17.99 -16.94
CA PRO A 190 -14.17 -19.40 -16.58
C PRO A 190 -12.83 -20.00 -16.13
N ASN A 191 -11.71 -19.44 -16.63
CA ASN A 191 -10.34 -19.81 -16.22
C ASN A 191 -9.43 -18.59 -15.99
N GLY A 192 -9.99 -17.38 -15.80
CA GLY A 192 -9.20 -16.13 -15.77
C GLY A 192 -8.73 -15.70 -14.37
N GLN A 193 -9.31 -16.27 -13.30
CA GLN A 193 -8.95 -15.93 -11.93
C GLN A 193 -7.52 -16.40 -11.62
N GLY A 194 -6.72 -15.55 -11.00
CA GLY A 194 -5.35 -15.92 -10.61
C GLY A 194 -4.31 -15.88 -11.72
N ILE A 195 -4.71 -15.68 -12.98
CA ILE A 195 -3.78 -15.70 -14.13
C ILE A 195 -2.95 -14.42 -14.24
N VAL A 196 -3.58 -13.27 -13.98
CA VAL A 196 -2.96 -11.96 -14.21
C VAL A 196 -2.56 -11.31 -12.90
N VAL A 197 -1.28 -10.96 -12.76
CA VAL A 197 -0.77 -10.10 -11.69
C VAL A 197 -0.43 -8.75 -12.29
N ALA A 198 -1.16 -7.70 -11.89
CA ALA A 198 -1.03 -6.40 -12.55
C ALA A 198 -1.45 -5.22 -11.68
N LYS A 199 -0.85 -4.06 -11.97
CA LYS A 199 -1.24 -2.77 -11.41
C LYS A 199 -2.10 -1.98 -12.41
N THR A 200 -3.20 -1.43 -11.92
CA THR A 200 -4.01 -0.46 -12.68
C THR A 200 -3.56 0.98 -12.42
N GLY A 201 -3.76 1.87 -13.39
CA GLY A 201 -3.64 3.32 -13.22
C GLY A 201 -4.83 4.05 -13.82
N THR A 202 -5.27 5.14 -13.19
CA THR A 202 -6.32 6.02 -13.74
C THR A 202 -6.04 7.45 -13.31
N TYR A 203 -5.91 8.34 -14.28
CA TYR A 203 -5.78 9.77 -14.09
C TYR A 203 -6.93 10.44 -14.86
N GLY A 204 -8.05 10.63 -14.17
CA GLY A 204 -9.31 11.12 -14.75
C GLY A 204 -9.18 12.47 -15.43
N ASP A 205 -8.63 13.46 -14.71
CA ASP A 205 -8.45 14.83 -15.22
C ASP A 205 -7.54 14.90 -16.46
N TYR A 206 -6.66 13.90 -16.63
CA TYR A 206 -5.75 13.81 -17.78
C TYR A 206 -6.24 12.85 -18.87
N GLY A 207 -7.41 12.22 -18.68
CA GLY A 207 -7.98 11.26 -19.63
C GLY A 207 -7.06 10.07 -19.90
N ALA A 208 -6.35 9.60 -18.87
CA ALA A 208 -5.37 8.52 -19.00
C ALA A 208 -5.73 7.31 -18.12
N CYS A 209 -5.56 6.11 -18.67
CA CYS A 209 -5.65 4.86 -17.93
C CYS A 209 -4.54 3.91 -18.35
N ALA A 210 -4.17 3.02 -17.44
CA ALA A 210 -3.06 2.10 -17.63
C ALA A 210 -3.33 0.74 -16.98
N LEU A 211 -2.72 -0.29 -17.55
CA LEU A 211 -2.62 -1.62 -16.97
C LEU A 211 -1.23 -2.18 -17.30
N ALA A 212 -0.46 -2.55 -16.29
CA ALA A 212 0.86 -3.16 -16.47
C ALA A 212 1.04 -4.31 -15.48
N GLY A 213 1.64 -5.41 -15.94
CA GLY A 213 1.74 -6.62 -15.15
C GLY A 213 2.49 -7.74 -15.83
N ALA A 214 2.28 -8.96 -15.34
CA ALA A 214 2.93 -10.15 -15.83
C ALA A 214 1.99 -11.36 -15.87
N LEU A 215 2.37 -12.33 -16.72
CA LEU A 215 1.75 -13.63 -16.90
C LEU A 215 2.82 -14.71 -16.70
N ARG A 216 2.44 -15.85 -16.10
CA ARG A 216 3.27 -17.05 -16.05
C ARG A 216 2.88 -17.98 -17.18
N THR A 217 3.87 -18.46 -17.93
CA THR A 217 3.65 -19.30 -19.11
C THR A 217 4.60 -20.49 -19.07
N PRO A 218 4.18 -21.70 -19.49
CA PRO A 218 5.06 -22.86 -19.53
C PRO A 218 6.23 -22.70 -20.53
N SER A 219 5.97 -22.07 -21.69
CA SER A 219 6.93 -22.01 -22.80
C SER A 219 7.85 -20.78 -22.78
N HIS A 220 7.43 -19.68 -22.14
CA HIS A 220 8.17 -18.41 -22.16
C HIS A 220 8.53 -17.90 -20.75
N GLY A 221 8.19 -18.63 -19.70
CA GLY A 221 8.37 -18.17 -18.33
C GLY A 221 7.49 -16.95 -18.04
N LEU A 222 8.07 -15.91 -17.42
CA LEU A 222 7.37 -14.65 -17.15
C LEU A 222 7.28 -13.78 -18.40
N VAL A 223 6.05 -13.49 -18.82
CA VAL A 223 5.75 -12.53 -19.90
C VAL A 223 5.20 -11.24 -19.29
N TYR A 224 5.89 -10.14 -19.52
CA TYR A 224 5.55 -8.82 -19.00
C TYR A 224 4.78 -8.00 -20.04
N PHE A 225 3.85 -7.16 -19.59
CA PHE A 225 3.10 -6.28 -20.48
C PHE A 225 2.85 -4.91 -19.83
N ALA A 226 2.71 -3.89 -20.67
CA ALA A 226 2.31 -2.55 -20.27
C ALA A 226 1.43 -1.91 -21.34
N ILE A 227 0.24 -1.47 -20.95
CA ILE A 227 -0.75 -0.84 -21.83
C ILE A 227 -1.06 0.53 -21.23
N LEU A 228 -0.66 1.60 -21.93
CA LEU A 228 -0.82 2.98 -21.49
C LEU A 228 -1.71 3.70 -22.50
N ASN A 229 -2.89 4.13 -22.08
CA ASN A 229 -3.85 4.82 -22.94
C ASN A 229 -4.02 6.27 -22.48
N ARG A 230 -4.07 7.19 -23.44
CA ARG A 230 -4.43 8.60 -23.25
C ARG A 230 -5.31 9.04 -24.40
N GLY A 231 -6.27 9.92 -24.13
CA GLY A 231 -7.15 10.49 -25.17
C GLY A 231 -8.26 9.52 -25.62
N VAL A 232 -8.50 8.47 -24.84
CA VAL A 232 -9.61 7.53 -25.01
C VAL A 232 -10.45 7.58 -23.73
N PRO A 233 -11.80 7.53 -23.80
CA PRO A 233 -12.63 7.43 -22.60
C PRO A 233 -12.16 6.30 -21.68
N ILE A 234 -12.07 6.57 -20.37
CA ILE A 234 -11.43 5.67 -19.40
C ILE A 234 -12.02 4.26 -19.44
N GLU A 235 -13.36 4.14 -19.44
CA GLU A 235 -14.03 2.85 -19.48
C GLU A 235 -13.75 2.09 -20.78
N GLU A 236 -13.73 2.80 -21.91
CA GLU A 236 -13.37 2.19 -23.20
C GLU A 236 -11.91 1.72 -23.22
N GLY A 237 -10.99 2.53 -22.68
CA GLY A 237 -9.59 2.15 -22.52
C GLY A 237 -9.42 0.90 -21.67
N ARG A 238 -10.12 0.81 -20.54
CA ARG A 238 -10.14 -0.38 -19.66
C ARG A 238 -10.69 -1.61 -20.36
N ARG A 239 -11.78 -1.50 -21.13
CA ARG A 239 -12.31 -2.63 -21.92
C ARG A 239 -11.29 -3.13 -22.93
N ARG A 240 -10.59 -2.23 -23.63
CA ARG A 240 -9.55 -2.58 -24.61
C ARG A 240 -8.32 -3.23 -23.95
N GLN A 241 -7.89 -2.72 -22.80
CA GLN A 241 -6.84 -3.34 -21.99
C GLN A 241 -7.22 -4.77 -21.64
N ASP A 242 -8.42 -4.97 -21.10
CA ASP A 242 -8.86 -6.29 -20.67
C ASP A 242 -9.04 -7.26 -21.85
N ALA A 243 -9.52 -6.78 -22.99
CA ALA A 243 -9.64 -7.58 -24.21
C ALA A 243 -8.25 -8.03 -24.73
N PHE A 244 -7.29 -7.12 -24.78
CA PHE A 244 -5.92 -7.43 -25.22
C PHE A 244 -5.24 -8.44 -24.28
N VAL A 245 -5.35 -8.25 -22.96
CA VAL A 245 -4.75 -9.18 -22.00
C VAL A 245 -5.39 -10.57 -22.07
N ARG A 246 -6.70 -10.69 -22.31
CA ARG A 246 -7.33 -12.00 -22.52
C ARG A 246 -6.76 -12.72 -23.74
N VAL A 247 -6.58 -12.01 -24.85
CA VAL A 247 -5.94 -12.59 -26.05
C VAL A 247 -4.51 -13.04 -25.76
N LEU A 248 -3.74 -12.28 -24.97
CA LEU A 248 -2.40 -12.70 -24.54
C LEU A 248 -2.42 -13.93 -23.64
N VAL A 249 -3.35 -13.99 -22.68
CA VAL A 249 -3.51 -15.15 -21.80
C VAL A 249 -3.78 -16.41 -22.61
N ASP A 250 -4.74 -16.34 -23.54
CA ASP A 250 -5.14 -17.47 -24.37
C ASP A 250 -4.02 -17.89 -25.34
N SER A 251 -3.33 -16.92 -25.97
CA SER A 251 -2.29 -17.23 -26.96
C SER A 251 -1.00 -17.79 -26.34
N LEU A 252 -0.71 -17.42 -25.10
CA LEU A 252 0.48 -17.86 -24.39
C LEU A 252 0.24 -19.10 -23.51
N GLY A 253 -1.02 -19.56 -23.40
CA GLY A 253 -1.39 -20.62 -22.48
C GLY A 253 -1.00 -20.27 -21.04
N ALA A 254 -1.30 -19.03 -20.62
CA ALA A 254 -0.90 -18.54 -19.31
C ALA A 254 -1.59 -19.32 -18.18
N GLU A 255 -0.85 -19.59 -17.10
CA GLU A 255 -1.29 -20.39 -15.97
C GLU A 255 -1.53 -19.55 -14.71
N PRO A 256 -2.34 -20.03 -13.76
CA PRO A 256 -2.55 -19.35 -12.49
C PRO A 256 -1.24 -19.20 -11.71
N TRP A 257 -1.08 -18.05 -11.07
CA TRP A 257 0.00 -17.84 -10.12
C TRP A 257 -0.26 -18.72 -8.89
N SER A 258 0.80 -19.35 -8.37
CA SER A 258 0.76 -20.03 -7.08
C SER A 258 0.67 -18.99 -5.97
N TYR A 259 -0.55 -18.51 -5.72
CA TYR A 259 -0.83 -17.42 -4.78
C TYR A 259 -2.05 -17.75 -3.93
N LEU A 260 -1.89 -17.64 -2.62
CA LEU A 260 -2.99 -17.65 -1.67
C LEU A 260 -3.11 -16.26 -1.05
N ARG A 261 -4.32 -15.71 -1.10
CA ARG A 261 -4.61 -14.45 -0.46
C ARG A 261 -4.59 -14.61 1.06
N ASP A 262 -3.91 -13.68 1.71
CA ASP A 262 -3.96 -13.54 3.17
C ASP A 262 -5.16 -12.67 3.57
N ASP A 263 -6.22 -13.33 4.02
CA ASP A 263 -7.47 -12.70 4.46
C ASP A 263 -7.45 -12.21 5.92
N ALA A 264 -6.33 -12.35 6.63
CA ALA A 264 -6.24 -11.84 7.99
C ALA A 264 -6.48 -10.31 8.00
N PRO A 265 -7.24 -9.76 8.97
CA PRO A 265 -7.44 -8.31 9.05
C PRO A 265 -6.11 -7.55 9.18
N ALA A 266 -5.98 -6.40 8.52
CA ALA A 266 -4.73 -5.61 8.52
C ALA A 266 -4.15 -5.38 9.93
N PHE A 267 -5.01 -5.07 10.91
CA PHE A 267 -4.61 -4.77 12.28
C PHE A 267 -3.96 -5.95 13.01
N THR A 268 -4.16 -7.19 12.58
CA THR A 268 -3.55 -8.37 13.23
C THR A 268 -2.07 -8.53 12.91
N ARG A 269 -1.57 -7.75 11.94
CA ARG A 269 -0.16 -7.75 11.52
C ARG A 269 0.65 -6.67 12.23
N ALA A 270 -0.01 -5.77 12.96
CA ALA A 270 0.65 -4.77 13.78
C ALA A 270 1.00 -5.36 15.15
N GLU A 271 2.10 -4.89 15.74
CA GLU A 271 2.50 -5.30 17.09
C GLU A 271 2.26 -4.18 18.09
N VAL A 272 1.71 -4.53 19.25
CA VAL A 272 1.51 -3.59 20.36
C VAL A 272 2.27 -4.13 21.57
N VAL A 273 3.35 -3.46 21.95
CA VAL A 273 4.26 -3.87 23.03
C VAL A 273 4.11 -2.90 24.21
N PRO A 274 3.64 -3.36 25.39
CA PRO A 274 3.67 -2.54 26.59
C PRO A 274 5.10 -2.14 26.96
N ALA A 275 5.30 -0.93 27.49
CA ALA A 275 6.63 -0.41 27.79
C ALA A 275 7.49 -1.32 28.69
N ALA A 276 6.85 -2.03 29.64
CA ALA A 276 7.51 -2.99 30.52
C ALA A 276 8.18 -4.16 29.78
N GLN A 277 7.79 -4.43 28.53
CA GLN A 277 8.32 -5.50 27.68
C GLN A 277 9.18 -4.96 26.52
N ALA A 278 9.19 -3.64 26.31
CA ALA A 278 9.93 -3.01 25.20
C ALA A 278 11.44 -2.89 25.49
N THR A 279 11.84 -2.80 26.76
CA THR A 279 13.24 -2.68 27.21
C THR A 279 14.10 -3.93 26.97
N THR A 280 13.49 -5.08 26.73
CA THR A 280 14.19 -6.36 26.46
C THR A 280 14.39 -6.68 24.98
N ALA A 281 13.72 -5.97 24.06
CA ALA A 281 13.72 -6.30 22.63
C ALA A 281 14.72 -5.49 21.77
N ALA A 282 15.44 -4.52 22.35
CA ALA A 282 16.40 -3.66 21.64
C ALA A 282 17.81 -4.28 21.53
N ALA A 283 17.98 -5.56 21.86
CA ALA A 283 19.26 -6.26 21.87
C ALA A 283 19.23 -7.51 20.97
N THR A 284 18.88 -7.36 19.70
CA THR A 284 19.27 -8.34 18.67
C THR A 284 19.42 -7.60 17.34
N PRO A 285 20.62 -7.64 16.70
CA PRO A 285 20.88 -6.98 15.43
C PRO A 285 20.11 -7.61 14.26
#